data_AF-A0A1U9Z0U5-F1
#
_entry.id   AF-A0A1U9Z0U5-F1
#
_cell.length_a   1.000
_cell.length_b   1.000
_cell.length_c   1.000
_cell.angle_alpha   90.00
_cell.angle_beta   90.00
_cell.angle_gamma   90.00
#
_symmetry.space_group_name_H-M   'P 1'
#
loop_
_entity.id
_entity.type
_entity.pdbx_description
1 polymer ?
#
loop_
_entity_poly.entity_id
_entity_poly.type
_entity_poly.pdbx_seq_one_letter_code
_entity_poly.pdbx_strand_id
1 'polypeptide(L)'
;MSFYWPESFVGQVALFMAVVILIWGLIVALAPLRLMALTGFSGHKVEDGETIHVRSLIGGTYAAMSLMALLFDQPMIYRTFGLALIFGFLTRLLWMATLKSRSIKGGIFLACQAVAGVFMLLYGLGWA
;
A
#
# COMPACT_ATOMS: atom_id res chain seq x y z
N MET A 1 12.83 22.81 5.73
CA MET A 1 13.02 21.59 4.92
C MET A 1 12.22 21.81 3.65
N SER A 2 12.85 21.96 2.50
CA SER A 2 12.15 22.06 1.21
C SER A 2 11.49 20.71 0.91
N PHE A 3 10.25 20.73 0.42
CA PHE A 3 9.59 19.52 -0.08
C PHE A 3 10.44 18.93 -1.20
N TYR A 4 10.85 17.67 -1.06
CA TYR A 4 11.68 17.00 -2.06
C TYR A 4 10.81 16.65 -3.28
N TRP A 5 11.22 17.12 -4.46
CA TRP A 5 10.59 16.78 -5.73
C TRP A 5 11.61 16.07 -6.62
N PRO A 6 11.40 14.79 -6.97
CA PRO A 6 12.32 14.05 -7.83
C PRO A 6 12.29 14.61 -9.27
N GLU A 7 13.47 14.81 -9.85
CA GLU A 7 13.61 15.24 -11.26
C GLU A 7 13.41 14.11 -12.26
N SER A 8 13.64 12.85 -11.83
CA SER A 8 13.46 11.68 -12.67
C SER A 8 12.00 11.27 -12.80
N PHE A 9 11.60 10.80 -13.98
CA PHE A 9 10.24 10.30 -14.22
C PHE A 9 9.90 9.15 -13.28
N VAL A 10 10.85 8.22 -13.07
CA VAL A 10 10.67 7.08 -12.15
C VAL A 10 10.45 7.55 -10.72
N GLY A 11 11.17 8.59 -10.27
CA GLY A 11 10.98 9.17 -8.94
C GLY A 11 9.64 9.86 -8.78
N GLN A 12 9.16 10.58 -9.80
CA GLN A 12 7.84 11.22 -9.76
C GLN A 12 6.72 10.19 -9.64
N VAL A 13 6.84 9.07 -10.37
CA VAL A 13 5.89 7.95 -10.25
C VAL A 13 5.97 7.29 -8.87
N ALA A 14 7.18 7.07 -8.33
CA ALA A 14 7.34 6.49 -7.00
C ALA A 14 6.75 7.38 -5.89
N LEU A 15 6.96 8.70 -5.98
CA LEU A 15 6.38 9.68 -5.06
C LEU A 15 4.85 9.70 -5.18
N PHE A 16 4.31 9.70 -6.40
CA PHE A 16 2.86 9.59 -6.63
C PHE A 16 2.28 8.32 -6.00
N MET A 17 2.96 7.17 -6.17
CA MET A 17 2.53 5.90 -5.56
C MET A 17 2.58 5.97 -4.03
N ALA A 18 3.56 6.67 -3.43
CA ALA A 18 3.58 6.90 -1.99
C ALA A 18 2.36 7.71 -1.53
N VAL A 19 1.98 8.76 -2.26
CA VAL A 19 0.75 9.53 -1.96
C VAL A 19 -0.49 8.65 -2.04
N VAL A 20 -0.61 7.82 -3.09
CA VAL A 20 -1.74 6.90 -3.26
C VAL A 20 -1.83 5.91 -2.10
N ILE A 21 -0.69 5.33 -1.67
CA ILE A 21 -0.68 4.38 -0.56
C ILE A 21 -0.91 5.08 0.78
N LEU A 22 -0.48 6.33 0.94
CA LEU A 22 -0.80 7.13 2.13
C LEU A 22 -2.31 7.35 2.25
N ILE A 23 -2.96 7.79 1.17
CA ILE A 23 -4.41 7.96 1.13
C ILE A 23 -5.10 6.62 1.41
N TRP A 24 -4.62 5.54 0.78
CA TRP A 24 -5.17 4.22 1.01
C TRP A 24 -5.00 3.74 2.45
N GLY A 25 -3.84 3.95 3.06
CA GLY A 25 -3.55 3.61 4.45
C GLY A 25 -4.46 4.37 5.43
N LEU A 26 -4.69 5.66 5.17
CA LEU A 26 -5.64 6.47 5.93
C LEU A 26 -7.08 6.00 5.77
N ILE A 27 -7.51 5.69 4.53
CA ILE A 27 -8.83 5.10 4.28
C ILE A 27 -8.95 3.78 5.04
N VAL A 28 -7.95 2.92 4.99
CA VAL A 28 -7.97 1.65 5.72
C VAL A 28 -8.07 1.89 7.22
N ALA A 29 -7.24 2.77 7.78
CA ALA A 29 -7.23 3.02 9.23
C ALA A 29 -8.53 3.65 9.74
N LEU A 30 -9.10 4.59 8.98
CA LEU A 30 -10.20 5.46 9.42
C LEU A 30 -11.59 5.02 8.92
N ALA A 31 -11.68 4.26 7.83
CA ALA A 31 -12.99 3.95 7.25
C ALA A 31 -13.75 2.89 8.08
N PRO A 32 -15.04 3.12 8.39
CA PRO A 32 -15.92 2.10 8.96
C PRO A 32 -16.11 0.93 7.98
N LEU A 33 -16.32 -0.30 8.48
CA LEU A 33 -16.43 -1.53 7.66
C LEU A 33 -17.46 -1.42 6.52
N ARG A 34 -18.49 -0.58 6.69
CA ARG A 34 -19.52 -0.32 5.66
C ARG A 34 -18.95 0.31 4.39
N LEU A 35 -17.94 1.18 4.51
CA LEU A 35 -17.25 1.77 3.37
C LEU A 35 -16.23 0.79 2.75
N MET A 36 -15.68 -0.12 3.55
CA MET A 36 -14.81 -1.20 3.05
C MET A 36 -15.55 -2.27 2.24
N ALA A 37 -16.84 -2.47 2.48
CA ALA A 37 -17.69 -3.30 1.64
C ALA A 37 -17.75 -2.77 0.19
N LEU A 38 -17.76 -1.45 0.00
CA LEU A 38 -17.75 -0.82 -1.33
C LEU A 38 -16.42 -1.07 -2.06
N THR A 39 -15.30 -1.11 -1.35
CA THR A 39 -13.97 -1.41 -1.91
C THR A 39 -13.67 -2.91 -2.05
N GLY A 40 -14.62 -3.78 -1.69
CA GLY A 40 -14.52 -5.23 -1.93
C GLY A 40 -13.99 -6.07 -0.77
N PHE A 41 -13.76 -5.47 0.39
CA PHE A 41 -13.48 -6.19 1.64
C PHE A 41 -14.80 -6.65 2.28
N SER A 42 -15.42 -7.69 1.70
CA SER A 42 -16.68 -8.28 2.18
C SER A 42 -16.49 -9.41 3.20
N GLY A 43 -15.36 -9.41 3.94
CA GLY A 43 -14.97 -10.55 4.77
C GLY A 43 -15.66 -10.63 6.14
N HIS A 44 -16.09 -9.51 6.73
CA HIS A 44 -16.69 -9.47 8.07
C HIS A 44 -17.99 -8.68 8.05
N LYS A 45 -19.07 -9.31 8.51
CA LYS A 45 -20.42 -8.72 8.58
C LYS A 45 -20.67 -7.91 9.85
N VAL A 46 -19.77 -7.97 10.83
CA VAL A 46 -19.89 -7.33 12.15
C VAL A 46 -18.58 -6.60 12.48
N GLU A 47 -18.68 -5.33 12.90
CA GLU A 47 -17.55 -4.61 13.50
C GLU A 47 -17.34 -5.12 14.91
N ASP A 48 -16.36 -6.01 15.09
CA ASP A 48 -15.86 -6.38 16.41
C ASP A 48 -14.64 -5.53 16.76
N GLY A 49 -14.42 -5.28 18.06
CA GLY A 49 -13.33 -4.43 18.55
C GLY A 49 -11.96 -4.87 18.03
N GLU A 50 -11.73 -6.19 17.94
CA GLU A 50 -10.50 -6.77 17.40
C GLU A 50 -10.26 -6.43 15.92
N THR A 51 -11.32 -6.36 15.11
CA THR A 51 -11.22 -6.04 13.68
C THR A 51 -10.80 -4.58 13.48
N ILE A 52 -11.27 -3.68 14.34
CA ILE A 52 -10.90 -2.25 14.34
C ILE A 52 -9.41 -2.09 14.67
N HIS A 53 -8.90 -2.82 15.67
CA HIS A 53 -7.49 -2.77 16.06
C HIS A 53 -6.56 -3.25 14.94
N VAL A 54 -6.86 -4.39 14.33
CA VAL A 54 -6.04 -4.95 13.24
C VAL A 54 -6.05 -4.02 12.02
N ARG A 55 -7.20 -3.46 11.67
CA ARG A 55 -7.33 -2.54 10.54
C ARG A 55 -6.58 -1.23 10.77
N SER A 56 -6.74 -0.63 11.95
CA SER A 56 -6.04 0.61 12.32
C SER A 56 -4.52 0.41 12.32
N LEU A 57 -4.04 -0.73 12.82
CA LEU A 57 -2.63 -1.10 12.77
C LEU A 57 -2.12 -1.19 11.32
N ILE A 58 -2.82 -1.95 10.47
CA ILE A 58 -2.41 -2.15 9.07
C ILE A 58 -2.45 -0.83 8.28
N GLY A 59 -3.57 -0.11 8.35
CA GLY A 59 -3.74 1.17 7.65
C GLY A 59 -2.77 2.25 8.14
N GLY A 60 -2.58 2.34 9.45
CA GLY A 60 -1.61 3.23 10.08
C GLY A 60 -0.17 2.92 9.65
N THR A 61 0.17 1.64 9.50
CA THR A 61 1.50 1.21 9.03
C THR A 61 1.73 1.63 7.58
N TYR A 62 0.76 1.41 6.70
CA TYR A 62 0.85 1.88 5.30
C TYR A 62 0.97 3.40 5.20
N ALA A 63 0.20 4.14 6.01
CA ALA A 63 0.25 5.60 6.04
C ALA A 63 1.60 6.10 6.57
N ALA A 64 2.12 5.52 7.66
CA ALA A 64 3.39 5.91 8.25
C ALA A 64 4.58 5.65 7.30
N MET A 65 4.64 4.47 6.68
CA MET A 65 5.70 4.13 5.72
C MET A 65 5.68 5.02 4.48
N SER A 66 4.49 5.35 4.00
CA SER A 66 4.32 6.28 2.87
C SER A 66 4.74 7.70 3.25
N LEU A 67 4.37 8.15 4.45
CA LEU A 67 4.77 9.47 4.96
C LEU A 67 6.29 9.56 5.13
N MET A 68 6.94 8.49 5.60
CA MET A 68 8.40 8.42 5.66
C MET A 68 9.05 8.55 4.28
N ALA A 69 8.47 7.91 3.26
CA ALA A 69 8.97 8.04 1.88
C ALA A 69 8.85 9.49 1.36
N LEU A 70 7.73 10.16 1.66
CA LEU A 70 7.48 11.55 1.24
C LEU A 70 8.37 12.59 1.95
N LEU A 71 8.70 12.36 3.23
CA LEU A 71 9.40 13.34 4.05
C LEU A 71 10.93 13.25 3.98
N PHE A 72 11.48 12.04 3.82
CA PHE A 72 12.91 11.82 4.05
C PHE A 72 13.73 11.56 2.78
N ASP A 73 13.09 11.36 1.62
CA ASP A 73 13.74 11.04 0.34
C ASP A 73 15.00 10.16 0.45
N GLN A 74 14.93 9.11 1.27
CA GLN A 74 16.04 8.19 1.38
C GLN A 74 15.79 7.02 0.42
N PRO A 75 16.74 6.70 -0.49
CA PRO A 75 16.63 5.54 -1.37
C PRO A 75 16.39 4.23 -0.60
N MET A 76 16.90 4.14 0.64
CA MET A 76 16.64 3.01 1.53
C MET A 76 15.15 2.86 1.86
N ILE A 77 14.44 3.96 2.15
CA ILE A 77 12.99 3.94 2.43
C ILE A 77 12.23 3.48 1.18
N TYR A 78 12.63 4.04 0.02
CA TYR A 78 12.41 3.53 -1.34
C TYR A 78 12.35 2.00 -1.43
N ARG A 79 13.50 1.39 -1.18
CA ARG A 79 13.73 -0.05 -1.33
C ARG A 79 12.92 -0.85 -0.31
N THR A 80 12.98 -0.47 0.96
CA THR A 80 12.32 -1.22 2.03
C THR A 80 10.81 -1.19 1.85
N PHE A 81 10.25 -0.05 1.48
CA PHE A 81 8.81 0.08 1.27
C PHE A 81 8.37 -0.66 0.00
N GLY A 82 9.12 -0.55 -1.09
CA GLY A 82 8.88 -1.33 -2.30
C GLY A 82 8.92 -2.84 -2.05
N LEU A 83 9.91 -3.34 -1.31
CA LEU A 83 10.00 -4.75 -0.91
C LEU A 83 8.80 -5.18 -0.06
N ALA A 84 8.38 -4.35 0.90
CA ALA A 84 7.21 -4.65 1.73
C ALA A 84 5.94 -4.81 0.89
N LEU A 85 5.77 -3.97 -0.14
CA LEU A 85 4.64 -4.09 -1.07
C LEU A 85 4.72 -5.37 -1.91
N ILE A 86 5.89 -5.75 -2.40
CA ILE A 86 6.09 -7.00 -3.15
C ILE A 86 5.85 -8.24 -2.26
N PHE A 87 6.34 -8.25 -1.02
CA PHE A 87 6.04 -9.33 -0.10
C PHE A 87 4.54 -9.41 0.20
N GLY A 88 3.88 -8.28 0.44
CA GLY A 88 2.43 -8.25 0.62
C GLY A 88 1.66 -8.74 -0.63
N PHE A 89 2.16 -8.46 -1.83
CA PHE A 89 1.62 -9.01 -3.09
C PHE A 89 1.74 -10.53 -3.11
N LEU A 90 2.92 -11.08 -2.81
CA LEU A 90 3.16 -12.53 -2.80
C LEU A 90 2.29 -13.25 -1.77
N THR A 91 2.19 -12.70 -0.54
CA THR A 91 1.33 -13.27 0.50
C THR A 91 -0.13 -13.29 0.08
N ARG A 92 -0.63 -12.22 -0.57
CA ARG A 92 -2.01 -12.16 -1.06
C ARG A 92 -2.24 -13.10 -2.25
N LEU A 93 -1.25 -13.27 -3.13
CA LEU A 93 -1.31 -14.22 -4.24
C LEU A 93 -1.41 -15.66 -3.72
N LEU A 94 -0.58 -16.03 -2.73
CA LEU A 94 -0.66 -17.31 -2.03
C LEU A 94 -2.04 -17.52 -1.39
N TRP A 95 -2.58 -16.48 -0.74
CA TRP A 95 -3.90 -16.55 -0.10
C TRP A 95 -5.05 -16.76 -1.09
N MET A 96 -5.00 -16.10 -2.26
CA MET A 96 -5.98 -16.34 -3.32
C MET A 96 -5.87 -17.74 -3.93
N ALA A 97 -4.65 -18.28 -4.03
CA ALA A 97 -4.43 -19.64 -4.50
C ALA A 97 -5.00 -20.69 -3.53
N THR A 98 -4.89 -20.47 -2.21
CA THR A 98 -5.37 -21.41 -1.19
C THR A 98 -6.87 -21.33 -0.94
N LEU A 99 -7.46 -20.12 -0.86
CA LEU A 99 -8.88 -19.94 -0.51
C LEU A 99 -9.83 -19.96 -1.72
N LYS A 100 -9.34 -20.09 -2.96
CA LYS A 100 -10.14 -20.09 -4.21
C LYS A 100 -11.09 -18.90 -4.38
N SER A 101 -11.01 -17.88 -3.53
CA SER A 101 -11.86 -16.68 -3.55
C SER A 101 -11.31 -15.68 -4.55
N ARG A 102 -11.74 -15.79 -5.81
CA ARG A 102 -11.43 -14.83 -6.89
C ARG A 102 -12.37 -13.63 -6.80
N SER A 103 -11.95 -12.60 -6.07
CA SER A 103 -12.58 -11.28 -6.11
C SER A 103 -11.90 -10.40 -7.15
N ILE A 104 -12.65 -9.88 -8.13
CA ILE A 104 -12.14 -8.96 -9.17
C ILE A 104 -11.51 -7.72 -8.53
N LYS A 105 -12.15 -7.17 -7.49
CA LYS A 105 -11.65 -6.00 -6.74
C LYS A 105 -10.32 -6.31 -6.04
N GLY A 106 -10.17 -7.53 -5.51
CA GLY A 106 -8.92 -8.01 -4.93
C GLY A 106 -7.80 -8.13 -5.95
N GLY A 107 -8.12 -8.55 -7.19
CA GLY A 107 -7.16 -8.61 -8.30
C GLY A 107 -6.66 -7.23 -8.74
N ILE A 108 -7.55 -6.23 -8.81
CA ILE A 108 -7.15 -4.84 -9.12
C ILE A 108 -6.21 -4.30 -8.05
N PHE A 109 -6.56 -4.49 -6.77
CA PHE A 109 -5.70 -4.08 -5.67
C PHE A 109 -4.32 -4.76 -5.72
N LEU A 110 -4.31 -6.05 -6.06
CA LEU A 110 -3.08 -6.83 -6.22
C LEU A 110 -2.18 -6.24 -7.33
N ALA A 111 -2.75 -5.87 -8.48
CA ALA A 111 -2.03 -5.25 -9.56
C ALA A 111 -1.46 -3.88 -9.17
N CYS A 112 -2.26 -3.03 -8.52
CA CYS A 112 -1.79 -1.73 -8.02
C CYS A 112 -0.63 -1.89 -7.01
N GLN A 113 -0.71 -2.86 -6.11
CA GLN A 113 0.32 -3.15 -5.13
C GLN A 113 1.64 -3.60 -5.80
N ALA A 114 1.56 -4.46 -6.82
CA ALA A 114 2.73 -4.88 -7.59
C ALA A 114 3.38 -3.71 -8.31
N VAL A 115 2.57 -2.91 -9.03
CA VAL A 115 3.05 -1.75 -9.79
C VAL A 115 3.72 -0.73 -8.86
N ALA A 116 3.08 -0.39 -7.74
CA ALA A 116 3.65 0.53 -6.76
C ALA A 116 4.96 0.01 -6.16
N GLY A 117 5.01 -1.28 -5.80
CA GLY A 117 6.23 -1.93 -5.29
C GLY A 117 7.39 -1.90 -6.29
N VAL A 118 7.11 -2.19 -7.57
CA VAL A 118 8.11 -2.14 -8.64
C VAL A 118 8.65 -0.73 -8.83
N PHE A 119 7.80 0.29 -8.95
CA PHE A 119 8.26 1.67 -9.17
C PHE A 119 9.07 2.21 -7.97
N MET A 120 8.66 1.88 -6.74
CA MET A 120 9.44 2.23 -5.55
C MET A 120 10.79 1.52 -5.50
N LEU A 121 10.87 0.27 -5.94
CA LEU A 121 12.13 -0.46 -6.02
C LEU A 121 13.04 0.10 -7.11
N LEU A 122 12.51 0.39 -8.29
CA LEU A 122 13.27 0.99 -9.38
C LEU A 122 13.88 2.32 -8.93
N TYR A 123 13.07 3.20 -8.35
CA TYR A 123 13.56 4.47 -7.81
C TYR A 123 14.61 4.25 -6.71
N GLY A 124 14.32 3.37 -5.75
CA GLY A 124 15.25 3.03 -4.68
C GLY A 124 16.58 2.47 -5.18
N LEU A 125 16.59 1.66 -6.24
CA LEU A 125 17.78 1.08 -6.87
C LEU A 125 18.59 2.09 -7.71
N GLY A 126 18.12 3.34 -7.83
CA GLY A 126 18.79 4.38 -8.59
C GLY A 126 18.51 4.31 -10.10
N TRP A 127 17.45 3.59 -10.50
CA TRP A 127 16.93 3.69 -11.86
C TRP A 127 16.16 5.00 -11.95
N ALA A 128 16.82 6.03 -12.50
CA ALA A 128 16.30 7.37 -12.74
C ALA A 128 15.83 7.50 -14.19
#